data_AF-A0A2D6K1B4-F1
#
_entry.id   AF-A0A2D6K1B4-F1
#
_cell.length_a   1.000
_cell.length_b   1.000
_cell.length_c   1.000
_cell.angle_alpha   90.00
_cell.angle_beta   90.00
_cell.angle_gamma   90.00
#
_symmetry.space_group_name_H-M   'P 1'
#
loop_
_entity.id
_entity.type
_entity.pdbx_description
1 polymer ?
#
loop_
_entity_poly.entity_id
_entity_poly.type
_entity_poly.pdbx_seq_one_letter_code
_entity_poly.pdbx_strand_id
1 'polypeptide(L)' 'MGDHKTIECGSLSESDAVNFLIEKAAHENGFTIKMNCGLKDIYLNEQTGREVSVLLPEFLTADSALKMITAFYE' A
#
# COMPACT_ATOMS: atom_id res chain seq x y z
N MET A 1 -27.43 -22.76 -0.79
CA MET A 1 -26.00 -23.14 -0.73
C MET A 1 -25.25 -22.14 -1.59
N GLY A 2 -24.57 -21.18 -0.95
CA GLY A 2 -23.78 -20.19 -1.67
C GLY A 2 -22.40 -20.75 -1.96
N ASP A 3 -21.97 -20.70 -3.21
CA ASP A 3 -20.63 -21.05 -3.64
C ASP A 3 -19.60 -20.19 -2.90
N HIS A 4 -18.90 -20.79 -1.93
CA HIS A 4 -17.67 -20.20 -1.40
C HIS A 4 -16.61 -20.30 -2.49
N LYS A 5 -16.32 -19.17 -3.14
CA LYS A 5 -15.10 -19.05 -3.94
C LYS A 5 -13.92 -18.95 -2.99
N THR A 6 -13.27 -20.08 -2.75
CA THR A 6 -11.94 -20.12 -2.14
C THR A 6 -11.01 -19.39 -3.09
N ILE A 7 -10.61 -18.17 -2.74
CA ILE A 7 -9.53 -17.48 -3.45
C ILE A 7 -8.28 -18.29 -3.14
N GLU A 8 -7.86 -19.12 -4.09
CA GLU A 8 -6.52 -19.72 -4.03
C GLU A 8 -5.52 -18.56 -3.92
N CYS A 9 -4.58 -18.66 -2.97
CA CYS A 9 -3.40 -17.80 -2.94
C CYS A 9 -2.56 -18.10 -4.19
N GLY A 10 -3.03 -17.64 -5.34
CA GLY A 10 -2.25 -17.52 -6.56
C GLY A 10 -1.06 -16.65 -6.22
N SER A 11 0.11 -17.09 -6.66
CA SER A 11 1.38 -16.39 -6.52
C SER A 11 1.17 -14.89 -6.66
N LEU A 12 1.23 -14.16 -5.53
CA LEU A 12 1.13 -12.71 -5.55
C LEU A 12 2.16 -12.22 -6.54
N SER A 13 1.73 -11.45 -7.54
CA SER A 13 2.68 -10.79 -8.41
C SER A 13 3.58 -9.90 -7.53
N GLU A 14 4.81 -9.62 -7.98
CA GLU A 14 5.72 -8.76 -7.22
C GLU A 14 5.04 -7.42 -6.86
N SER A 15 4.21 -6.91 -7.77
CA SER A 15 3.37 -5.72 -7.59
C SER A 15 2.33 -5.89 -6.47
N ASP A 16 1.65 -7.03 -6.37
CA ASP A 16 0.66 -7.29 -5.31
C ASP A 16 1.34 -7.42 -3.94
N ALA A 17 2.50 -8.07 -3.88
CA ALA A 17 3.28 -8.21 -2.66
C ALA A 17 3.79 -6.84 -2.16
N VAL A 18 4.26 -5.98 -3.07
CA VAL A 18 4.68 -4.61 -2.76
C VAL A 18 3.50 -3.78 -2.27
N ASN A 19 2.34 -3.86 -2.93
CA ASN A 19 1.15 -3.14 -2.53
C ASN A 19 0.70 -3.54 -1.11
N PHE A 20 0.69 -4.85 -0.83
CA PHE A 20 0.35 -5.37 0.49
C PHE A 20 1.28 -4.83 1.60
N LEU A 21 2.60 -4.77 1.33
CA LEU A 21 3.57 -4.24 2.30
C LEU A 21 3.37 -2.75 2.57
N ILE A 22 3.09 -1.96 1.54
CA ILE A 22 2.80 -0.52 1.65
C ILE A 22 1.52 -0.30 2.47
N GLU A 23 0.44 -1.00 2.14
CA GLU A 23 -0.85 -0.86 2.85
C GLU A 23 -0.73 -1.30 4.31
N LYS A 24 0.02 -2.37 4.58
CA LYS A 24 0.31 -2.81 5.95
C LYS A 24 1.09 -1.74 6.73
N ALA A 25 2.16 -1.19 6.15
CA ALA A 25 2.98 -0.17 6.80
C ALA A 25 2.18 1.11 7.08
N ALA A 26 1.35 1.54 6.14
CA ALA A 26 0.45 2.68 6.32
C ALA A 26 -0.49 2.47 7.50
N HIS A 27 -1.18 1.32 7.55
CA HIS A 27 -2.13 1.01 8.60
C HIS A 27 -1.47 0.88 9.99
N GLU A 28 -0.31 0.24 10.08
CA GLU A 28 0.46 0.12 11.34
C GLU A 28 0.87 1.48 11.91
N ASN A 29 1.09 2.49 11.06
CA ASN A 29 1.47 3.85 11.46
C ASN A 29 0.28 4.83 11.48
N GLY A 30 -0.96 4.32 11.45
CA GLY A 30 -2.17 5.15 11.61
C GLY A 30 -2.55 5.97 10.38
N PHE A 31 -2.01 5.67 9.20
CA PHE A 31 -2.46 6.23 7.94
C PHE A 31 -3.66 5.42 7.44
N THR A 32 -4.86 5.96 7.62
CA THR A 32 -6.13 5.26 7.39
C THR A 32 -6.85 5.71 6.14
N ILE A 33 -6.58 6.93 5.66
CA ILE A 33 -7.16 7.44 4.42
C ILE A 33 -6.21 7.14 3.27
N LYS A 34 -6.72 6.48 2.22
CA LYS A 34 -6.03 6.28 0.94
C LYS A 34 -6.79 7.02 -0.17
N MET A 35 -6.11 7.92 -0.87
CA MET A 35 -6.64 8.60 -2.06
C MET A 35 -5.81 8.23 -3.28
N ASN A 36 -6.46 7.80 -4.35
CA ASN A 36 -5.77 7.55 -5.61
C ASN A 36 -5.71 8.84 -6.44
N CYS A 37 -4.50 9.25 -6.84
CA CYS A 37 -4.23 10.44 -7.65
C CYS A 37 -3.47 10.04 -8.93
N GLY A 38 -4.12 9.20 -9.76
CA GLY A 38 -3.56 8.76 -11.04
C GLY A 38 -2.44 7.75 -10.81
N LEU A 39 -1.18 8.18 -10.92
CA LEU A 39 0.00 7.31 -10.78
C LEU A 39 0.47 7.13 -9.33
N LYS A 40 -0.23 7.73 -8.36
CA LYS A 40 0.15 7.75 -6.95
C LYS A 40 -1.05 7.46 -6.06
N ASP A 41 -0.79 6.75 -4.97
CA ASP A 41 -1.67 6.67 -3.81
C ASP A 41 -1.17 7.61 -2.71
N ILE A 42 -2.07 8.39 -2.14
CA ILE A 42 -1.81 9.31 -1.04
C ILE A 42 -2.40 8.71 0.23
N TYR A 43 -1.57 8.53 1.24
CA TYR A 43 -1.92 8.01 2.54
C TYR A 43 -1.93 9.14 3.56
N LEU A 44 -3.01 9.28 4.32
CA LEU A 44 -3.20 10.34 5.31
C LEU A 44 -3.45 9.77 6.70
N ASN A 45 -2.73 10.32 7.68
CA ASN A 45 -2.96 10.06 9.10
C ASN A 45 -3.82 11.20 9.67
N GLU A 46 -5.10 10.92 9.94
CA GLU A 46 -6.08 11.93 10.39
C GLU A 46 -5.75 12.52 11.77
N GLN A 47 -5.01 11.80 12.60
CA GLN A 47 -4.67 12.26 13.95
C GLN A 47 -3.56 13.32 13.94
N THR A 48 -2.60 13.17 13.03
CA THR A 48 -1.42 14.03 12.93
C THR A 48 -1.49 15.02 11.76
N GLY A 49 -2.38 14.78 10.79
CA GLY A 49 -2.43 15.52 9.53
C GLY A 49 -1.26 15.20 8.58
N ARG A 50 -0.43 14.19 8.89
CA ARG A 50 0.68 13.78 8.02
C ARG A 50 0.16 13.09 6.75
N GLU A 51 0.86 13.34 5.66
CA GLU A 51 0.60 12.76 4.35
C GLU A 51 1.85 12.05 3.82
N VAL A 52 1.66 10.86 3.25
CA VAL A 52 2.69 10.11 2.53
C VAL A 52 2.16 9.77 1.13
N SER A 53 2.87 10.25 0.11
CA SER A 53 2.56 9.95 -1.29
C SER A 53 3.41 8.77 -1.78
N VAL A 54 2.77 7.76 -2.34
CA VAL A 54 3.36 6.50 -2.82
C VAL A 54 3.07 6.35 -4.32
N LEU A 55 4.04 5.95 -5.14
CA LEU A 55 3.78 5.61 -6.55
C LEU A 55 3.05 4.27 -6.64
N LEU A 56 2.17 4.11 -7.63
CA LEU A 56 1.48 2.85 -7.83
C LEU A 56 2.47 1.70 -8.06
N PRO A 57 2.18 0.48 -7.56
CA PRO A 57 3.07 -0.68 -7.61
C PRO A 57 3.58 -1.03 -9.02
N GLU A 58 2.75 -0.83 -10.05
CA GLU A 58 3.13 -1.07 -11.45
C GLU A 58 4.23 -0.13 -11.96
N PHE A 59 4.49 0.98 -11.28
CA PHE A 59 5.56 1.95 -11.57
C PHE A 59 6.68 1.94 -10.52
N LEU A 60 6.60 1.05 -9.52
CA LEU A 60 7.61 0.93 -8.49
C LEU A 60 8.71 -0.05 -8.91
N THR A 61 9.96 0.34 -8.62
CA THR A 61 11.07 -0.60 -8.52
C THR A 61 11.16 -1.09 -7.07
N ALA A 62 11.68 -2.30 -6.84
CA ALA A 62 11.82 -2.87 -5.50
C ALA A 62 12.56 -1.92 -4.51
N ASP A 63 13.60 -1.21 -4.97
CA ASP A 63 14.33 -0.21 -4.17
C ASP A 63 13.46 1.00 -3.80
N SER A 64 12.63 1.48 -4.73
CA SER A 64 11.72 2.60 -4.50
C SER A 64 10.57 2.21 -3.56
N ALA A 65 10.07 0.98 -3.66
CA ALA A 65 9.06 0.45 -2.75
C ALA A 65 9.57 0.45 -1.30
N LEU A 66 10.81 0.02 -1.08
CA LEU A 66 11.41 -0.02 0.26
C LEU A 66 11.52 1.38 0.89
N LYS A 67 11.91 2.38 0.09
CA LYS A 67 11.96 3.78 0.53
C LYS A 67 10.59 4.31 0.91
N MET A 68 9.55 3.98 0.14
CA MET A 68 8.18 4.41 0.45
C MET A 68 7.63 3.74 1.69
N ILE A 69 7.93 2.46 1.91
CA ILE A 69 7.56 1.76 3.16
C ILE A 69 8.21 2.45 4.38
N THR A 70 9.47 2.86 4.24
CA THR A 70 10.21 3.51 5.34
C THR A 70 9.60 4.86 5.73
N ALA A 71 9.06 5.61 4.77
CA ALA A 71 8.44 6.92 5.00
C ALA A 71 7.25 6.91 5.97
N PHE A 72 6.64 5.73 6.23
CA PHE A 72 5.58 5.58 7.21
C PHE A 72 6.07 5.51 8.66
N TYR A 73 7.34 5.13 8.88
CA TYR A 73 7.94 4.94 10.22
C TYR A 73 8.83 6.11 10.67
N GLU A 74 9.10 7.08 9.80
CA GLU A 74 9.73 8.37 10.12
C GLU A 74 8.73 9.34 10.75
#